data_AF-A0A7J4NYJ1-F1
#
_entry.id   AF-A0A7J4NYJ1-F1
#
_cell.length_a   1.000
_cell.length_b   1.000
_cell.length_c   1.000
_cell.angle_alpha   90.00
_cell.angle_beta   90.00
_cell.angle_gamma   90.00
#
_symmetry.space_group_name_H-M   'P 1'
#
loop_
_entity.id
_entity.type
_entity.pdbx_description
1 polymer ?
#
loop_
_entity_poly.entity_id
_entity_poly.type
_entity_poly.pdbx_seq_one_letter_code
_entity_poly.pdbx_strand_id
1 'polypeptide(L)'
;QAVYSSGTSGRFSFLPKDQTTLNRSQYLIVKLTVGEFWRGWYDPEGYTYLLGPNPAKTNLWVGKVVYPLPRVFRDTRYAIDSEITTQMVRLSQGDAHGVGEKAMMAVMPIISASRRIVPNIINWLAEREKKKDKIFLCEAPFILQRVITELKEQGGSFDFGESGAIVTGGGWKNNEAEKLPHDEFRKNVEETLGIPGHMCVDLYTMCESNWHAIQCPEGHYFHLPQSVVYPMVLDENLKPLPYGEAGRFAFVDPLANSYPGAIITGDIVKLHDHCPVCGRPGPVLEPDVHRATGEEMRGCAEEVRQLMDSDGSEMIHDMVCAPDRSRMPLMLMKKKAEG
;
A
#
# COMPACT_ATOMS: atom_id res chain seq x y z
N GLN A 1 4.97 10.58 17.46
CA GLN A 1 3.93 9.54 17.69
C GLN A 1 4.54 8.20 17.30
N ALA A 2 4.29 7.11 18.04
CA ALA A 2 4.80 5.80 17.64
C ALA A 2 4.05 5.33 16.39
N VAL A 3 4.75 5.22 15.26
CA VAL A 3 4.28 4.50 14.07
C VAL A 3 4.95 3.15 14.03
N TYR A 4 4.23 2.14 13.54
CA TYR A 4 4.79 0.81 13.40
C TYR A 4 4.61 0.29 11.98
N SER A 5 5.59 -0.49 11.56
CA SER A 5 5.55 -1.36 10.39
C SER A 5 5.83 -2.78 10.84
N SER A 6 5.34 -3.78 10.12
CA SER A 6 5.81 -5.14 10.37
C SER A 6 7.27 -5.23 9.95
N GLY A 7 8.09 -5.64 10.91
CA GLY A 7 9.50 -5.94 10.69
C GLY A 7 9.70 -7.40 10.32
N THR A 8 10.98 -7.72 10.13
CA THR A 8 11.47 -8.94 9.50
C THR A 8 11.27 -10.24 10.30
N SER A 9 10.78 -10.17 11.54
CA SER A 9 10.74 -11.32 12.46
C SER A 9 9.33 -11.70 12.95
N GLY A 10 8.27 -11.15 12.36
CA GLY A 10 6.93 -11.16 12.97
C GLY A 10 6.83 -10.26 14.21
N ARG A 11 7.92 -9.57 14.55
CA ARG A 11 7.95 -8.49 15.53
C ARG A 11 7.72 -7.18 14.79
N PHE A 12 6.86 -6.33 15.34
CA PHE A 12 6.71 -4.96 14.85
C PHE A 12 8.05 -4.24 14.90
N SER A 13 8.47 -3.70 13.76
CA SER A 13 9.52 -2.69 13.72
C SER A 13 8.88 -1.35 14.09
N PHE A 14 9.31 -0.82 15.23
CA PHE A 14 8.99 0.54 15.61
C PHE A 14 10.01 1.46 14.97
N LEU A 15 9.56 2.28 14.02
CA LEU A 15 10.37 3.36 13.51
C LEU A 15 9.97 4.64 14.27
N PRO A 16 10.80 5.15 15.20
CA PRO A 16 10.47 6.36 15.92
C PRO A 16 10.43 7.51 14.91
N LYS A 17 9.26 8.12 14.71
CA LYS A 17 9.10 9.40 14.02
C LYS A 17 8.70 10.45 15.05
N ASP A 18 9.58 11.40 15.31
CA ASP A 18 9.20 12.61 16.04
C ASP A 18 8.17 13.39 15.23
N GLN A 19 7.47 14.33 15.87
CA GLN A 19 6.37 15.04 15.21
C GLN A 19 6.83 15.85 13.99
N THR A 20 8.05 16.37 13.99
CA THR A 20 8.60 17.12 12.86
C THR A 20 8.82 16.20 11.67
N THR A 21 9.49 15.06 11.89
CA THR A 21 9.72 14.03 10.86
C THR A 21 8.39 13.54 10.27
N LEU A 22 7.41 13.24 11.12
CA LEU A 22 6.07 12.80 10.70
C LEU A 22 5.35 13.87 9.86
N ASN A 23 5.32 15.12 10.33
CA ASN A 23 4.66 16.22 9.64
C ASN A 23 5.28 16.49 8.27
N ARG A 24 6.61 16.40 8.13
CA ARG A 24 7.32 16.59 6.86
C ARG A 24 6.89 15.55 5.82
N SER A 25 6.84 14.28 6.23
CA SER A 25 6.39 13.21 5.32
C SER A 25 4.92 13.34 4.94
N GLN A 26 4.05 13.60 5.92
CA GLN A 26 2.63 13.83 5.69
C GLN A 26 2.37 15.05 4.79
N TYR A 27 3.16 16.11 4.92
CA TYR A 27 3.08 17.25 4.02
C TYR A 27 3.52 16.87 2.60
N LEU A 28 4.62 16.12 2.46
CA LEU A 28 5.16 15.74 1.17
C LEU A 28 4.23 14.85 0.36
N ILE A 29 3.55 13.87 0.98
CA ILE A 29 2.64 13.00 0.22
C ILE A 29 1.54 13.82 -0.46
N VAL A 30 0.94 14.80 0.22
CA VAL A 30 -0.08 15.68 -0.36
C VAL A 30 0.52 16.67 -1.34
N LYS A 31 1.68 17.26 -1.02
CA LYS A 31 2.36 18.19 -1.94
C LYS A 31 2.67 17.52 -3.29
N LEU A 32 3.25 16.32 -3.25
CA LEU A 32 3.68 15.62 -4.45
C LEU A 32 2.48 15.08 -5.23
N THR A 33 1.53 14.41 -4.56
CA THR A 33 0.35 13.87 -5.24
C THR A 33 -0.58 14.98 -5.72
N VAL A 34 -1.18 15.75 -4.82
CA VAL A 34 -2.22 16.74 -5.12
C VAL A 34 -1.61 18.03 -5.67
N GLY A 35 -0.54 18.53 -5.04
CA GLY A 35 0.04 19.85 -5.35
C GLY A 35 0.90 19.90 -6.62
N GLU A 36 1.46 18.76 -7.05
CA GLU A 36 2.36 18.68 -8.20
C GLU A 36 1.78 17.79 -9.31
N PHE A 37 1.59 16.49 -9.07
CA PHE A 37 1.15 15.56 -10.12
C PHE A 37 -0.29 15.80 -10.56
N TRP A 38 -1.20 15.96 -9.60
CA TRP A 38 -2.63 16.14 -9.86
C TRP A 38 -3.07 17.59 -9.84
N ARG A 39 -2.16 18.57 -9.91
CA ARG A 39 -2.51 19.98 -9.75
C ARG A 39 -3.58 20.48 -10.73
N GLY A 40 -3.52 20.04 -11.99
CA GLY A 40 -4.51 20.42 -13.01
C GLY A 40 -5.85 19.68 -12.87
N TRP A 41 -5.84 18.55 -12.17
CA TRP A 41 -7.01 17.71 -11.92
C TRP A 41 -7.66 18.01 -10.57
N TYR A 42 -6.91 18.43 -9.56
CA TYR A 42 -7.40 18.54 -8.19
C TYR A 42 -8.57 19.53 -8.05
N ASP A 43 -9.57 19.12 -7.27
CA ASP A 43 -10.73 19.93 -6.89
C ASP A 43 -10.99 19.74 -5.38
N PRO A 44 -10.97 20.82 -4.56
CA PRO A 44 -11.29 20.72 -3.13
C PRO A 44 -12.73 20.26 -2.87
N GLU A 45 -13.65 20.44 -3.81
CA GLU A 45 -15.03 19.94 -3.71
C GLU A 45 -15.16 18.44 -4.08
N GLY A 46 -14.04 17.82 -4.52
CA GLY A 46 -13.96 16.40 -4.84
C GLY A 46 -14.08 15.49 -3.61
N TYR A 47 -14.34 14.23 -3.90
CA TYR A 47 -14.57 13.17 -2.92
C TYR A 47 -13.43 12.17 -2.96
N THR A 48 -13.03 11.62 -1.81
CA THR A 48 -11.97 10.61 -1.77
C THR A 48 -12.39 9.36 -1.00
N TYR A 49 -11.88 8.22 -1.44
CA TYR A 49 -11.98 6.95 -0.73
C TYR A 49 -10.56 6.41 -0.49
N LEU A 50 -10.16 6.36 0.77
CA LEU A 50 -8.91 5.71 1.18
C LEU A 50 -9.16 4.21 1.27
N LEU A 51 -8.50 3.45 0.41
CA LEU A 51 -8.57 1.99 0.30
C LEU A 51 -7.72 1.31 1.38
N GLY A 52 -7.84 1.79 2.61
CA GLY A 52 -7.07 1.36 3.74
C GLY A 52 -7.61 1.97 5.04
N PRO A 53 -6.80 1.97 6.10
CA PRO A 53 -7.27 2.34 7.43
C PRO A 53 -7.41 3.84 7.64
N ASN A 54 -8.44 4.23 8.39
CA ASN A 54 -8.63 5.61 8.80
C ASN A 54 -7.38 6.13 9.53
N PRO A 55 -6.72 7.20 9.03
CA PRO A 55 -5.46 7.71 9.55
C PRO A 55 -5.56 8.23 11.01
N ALA A 56 -6.77 8.55 11.47
CA ALA A 56 -7.04 8.95 12.86
C ALA A 56 -7.16 7.77 13.83
N LYS A 57 -7.42 6.55 13.32
CA LYS A 57 -7.68 5.34 14.13
C LYS A 57 -6.56 4.29 14.02
N THR A 58 -5.50 4.58 13.29
CA THR A 58 -4.36 3.66 13.11
C THR A 58 -3.03 4.33 13.43
N ASN A 59 -2.06 3.48 13.76
CA ASN A 59 -0.65 3.83 13.87
C ASN A 59 0.23 3.03 12.88
N LEU A 60 -0.40 2.22 12.01
CA LEU A 60 0.28 1.63 10.85
C LEU A 60 0.74 2.74 9.91
N TRP A 61 1.99 2.68 9.45
CA TRP A 61 2.55 3.72 8.58
C TRP A 61 1.70 3.97 7.32
N VAL A 62 1.22 2.91 6.67
CA VAL A 62 0.41 3.00 5.44
C VAL A 62 -0.81 3.92 5.60
N GLY A 63 -1.54 3.82 6.71
CA GLY A 63 -2.64 4.76 6.99
C GLY A 63 -2.16 6.05 7.63
N LYS A 64 -1.07 6.03 8.41
CA LYS A 64 -0.66 7.24 9.14
C LYS A 64 -0.10 8.33 8.22
N VAL A 65 0.58 7.96 7.14
CA VAL A 65 1.22 8.90 6.23
C VAL A 65 0.21 9.77 5.47
N VAL A 66 -0.99 9.25 5.20
CA VAL A 66 -2.07 9.95 4.48
C VAL A 66 -2.97 10.80 5.39
N TYR A 67 -2.61 11.02 6.65
CA TYR A 67 -3.42 11.78 7.62
C TYR A 67 -3.90 13.17 7.15
N PRO A 68 -3.19 13.92 6.29
CA PRO A 68 -3.70 15.19 5.78
C PRO A 68 -4.70 15.06 4.62
N LEU A 69 -4.80 13.91 3.93
CA LEU A 69 -5.71 13.75 2.78
C LEU A 69 -7.17 14.08 3.11
N PRO A 70 -7.74 13.67 4.27
CA PRO A 70 -9.11 14.04 4.63
C PRO A 70 -9.36 15.55 4.81
N ARG A 71 -8.31 16.38 4.84
CA ARG A 71 -8.41 17.83 5.01
C ARG A 71 -8.37 18.59 3.68
N VAL A 72 -8.03 17.92 2.58
CA VAL A 72 -7.91 18.56 1.25
C VAL A 72 -9.02 18.16 0.28
N PHE A 73 -9.93 17.28 0.68
CA PHE A 73 -11.12 16.93 -0.09
C PHE A 73 -12.37 17.23 0.74
N ARG A 74 -13.52 17.36 0.06
CA ARG A 74 -14.81 17.68 0.69
C ARG A 74 -15.29 16.61 1.66
N ASP A 75 -15.18 15.34 1.27
CA ASP A 75 -15.54 14.18 2.08
C ASP A 75 -14.55 13.06 1.81
N THR A 76 -14.23 12.30 2.86
CA THR A 76 -13.32 11.17 2.81
C THR A 76 -13.93 9.97 3.48
N ARG A 77 -13.98 8.85 2.75
CA ARG A 77 -14.35 7.54 3.26
C ARG A 77 -13.12 6.64 3.39
N TYR A 78 -13.24 5.62 4.21
CA TYR A 78 -12.16 4.70 4.55
C TYR A 78 -12.66 3.27 4.40
N ALA A 79 -11.85 2.41 3.80
CA ALA A 79 -12.16 0.98 3.73
C ALA A 79 -12.21 0.37 5.13
N ILE A 80 -11.30 0.78 6.01
CA ILE A 80 -11.23 0.30 7.39
C ILE A 80 -11.38 1.48 8.35
N ASP A 81 -12.60 1.69 8.85
CA ASP A 81 -12.93 2.75 9.81
C ASP A 81 -13.02 2.26 11.27
N SER A 82 -12.15 1.32 11.62
CA SER A 82 -12.00 0.78 12.98
C SER A 82 -10.56 0.91 13.47
N GLU A 83 -10.36 0.86 14.78
CA GLU A 83 -9.02 0.79 15.34
C GLU A 83 -8.32 -0.49 14.89
N ILE A 84 -7.07 -0.35 14.41
CA ILE A 84 -6.18 -1.49 14.14
C ILE A 84 -5.08 -1.46 15.20
N THR A 85 -5.08 -2.47 16.07
CA THR A 85 -4.05 -2.62 17.10
C THR A 85 -2.93 -3.54 16.60
N THR A 86 -1.75 -3.40 17.20
CA THR A 86 -0.63 -4.34 16.96
C THR A 86 -0.98 -5.77 17.37
N GLN A 87 -1.82 -5.93 18.40
CA GLN A 87 -2.35 -7.23 18.80
C GLN A 87 -3.20 -7.85 17.69
N MET A 88 -4.10 -7.08 17.06
CA MET A 88 -4.92 -7.57 15.95
C MET A 88 -4.11 -8.03 14.76
N VAL A 89 -3.11 -7.25 14.36
CA VAL A 89 -2.23 -7.59 13.24
C VAL A 89 -1.36 -8.82 13.56
N ARG A 90 -0.81 -8.93 14.79
CA ARG A 90 -0.09 -10.13 15.22
C ARG A 90 -0.98 -11.38 15.17
N LEU A 91 -2.21 -11.23 15.63
CA LEU A 91 -3.19 -12.31 15.64
C LEU A 91 -3.55 -12.77 14.23
N SER A 92 -3.77 -11.86 13.27
CA SER A 92 -4.01 -12.23 11.87
C SER A 92 -2.84 -12.96 11.21
N GLN A 93 -1.62 -12.81 11.73
CA GLN A 93 -0.44 -13.57 11.29
C GLN A 93 -0.36 -15.00 11.89
N GLY A 94 -1.37 -15.41 12.67
CA GLY A 94 -1.40 -16.71 13.35
C GLY A 94 -0.61 -16.75 14.67
N ASP A 95 -0.11 -15.61 15.16
CA ASP A 95 0.69 -15.52 16.38
C ASP A 95 -0.18 -15.22 17.62
N ALA A 96 -1.05 -16.18 17.95
CA ALA A 96 -1.96 -16.13 19.08
C ALA A 96 -1.40 -16.82 20.34
N HIS A 97 -1.35 -16.09 21.45
CA HIS A 97 -0.87 -16.61 22.73
C HIS A 97 -2.01 -16.87 23.72
N GLY A 98 -2.09 -18.12 24.21
CA GLY A 98 -3.09 -18.51 25.21
C GLY A 98 -4.51 -18.67 24.65
N VAL A 99 -5.44 -19.04 25.53
CA VAL A 99 -6.83 -19.34 25.15
C VAL A 99 -7.63 -18.06 24.88
N GLY A 100 -7.33 -16.98 25.61
CA GLY A 100 -8.03 -15.69 25.46
C GLY A 100 -7.83 -15.04 24.10
N GLU A 101 -6.59 -15.01 23.58
CA GLU A 101 -6.32 -14.42 22.26
C GLU A 101 -6.89 -15.26 21.11
N LYS A 102 -6.90 -16.60 21.25
CA LYS A 102 -7.54 -17.50 20.29
C LYS A 102 -9.06 -17.29 20.23
N ALA A 103 -9.69 -17.13 21.39
CA ALA A 103 -11.11 -16.79 21.45
C ALA A 103 -11.39 -15.40 20.85
N MET A 104 -10.53 -14.41 21.12
CA MET A 104 -10.63 -13.06 20.56
C MET A 104 -10.56 -13.07 19.02
N MET A 105 -9.68 -13.90 18.43
CA MET A 105 -9.60 -14.05 16.97
C MET A 105 -10.93 -14.50 16.34
N ALA A 106 -11.61 -15.47 16.97
CA ALA A 106 -12.89 -16.00 16.45
C ALA A 106 -14.03 -14.97 16.46
N VAL A 107 -13.91 -13.91 17.27
CA VAL A 107 -14.93 -12.84 17.41
C VAL A 107 -14.44 -11.48 16.91
N MET A 108 -13.30 -11.42 16.20
CA MET A 108 -12.75 -10.14 15.76
C MET A 108 -13.72 -9.41 14.83
N PRO A 109 -14.12 -8.16 15.16
CA PRO A 109 -15.04 -7.36 14.36
C PRO A 109 -14.56 -7.15 12.91
N ILE A 110 -13.24 -7.15 12.70
CA ILE A 110 -12.61 -6.90 11.41
C ILE A 110 -12.97 -7.97 10.37
N ILE A 111 -13.22 -9.22 10.79
CA ILE A 111 -13.66 -10.32 9.90
C ILE A 111 -15.08 -10.07 9.37
N SER A 112 -15.96 -9.52 10.20
CA SER A 112 -17.32 -9.17 9.76
C SER A 112 -17.36 -7.86 8.97
N ALA A 113 -16.46 -6.93 9.30
CA ALA A 113 -16.32 -5.64 8.62
C ALA A 113 -15.68 -5.80 7.24
N SER A 114 -14.72 -6.71 7.07
CA SER A 114 -14.02 -6.97 5.80
C SER A 114 -15.00 -7.39 4.69
N ARG A 115 -16.00 -8.21 5.03
CA ARG A 115 -17.09 -8.63 4.12
C ARG A 115 -17.93 -7.48 3.58
N ARG A 116 -17.96 -6.33 4.25
CA ARG A 116 -18.72 -5.14 3.82
C ARG A 116 -17.86 -4.11 3.10
N ILE A 117 -16.53 -4.26 3.09
CA ILE A 117 -15.62 -3.28 2.48
C ILE A 117 -15.93 -3.10 1.00
N VAL A 118 -15.90 -4.19 0.24
CA VAL A 118 -16.14 -4.16 -1.22
C VAL A 118 -17.56 -3.63 -1.55
N PRO A 119 -18.65 -4.16 -0.97
CA PRO A 119 -20.00 -3.61 -1.20
C PRO A 119 -20.12 -2.12 -0.84
N ASN A 120 -19.49 -1.66 0.24
CA ASN A 120 -19.54 -0.25 0.64
C ASN A 120 -18.81 0.66 -0.37
N ILE A 121 -17.68 0.20 -0.92
CA ILE A 121 -16.96 0.93 -1.97
C ILE A 121 -17.81 1.00 -3.24
N ILE A 122 -18.38 -0.13 -3.68
CA ILE A 122 -19.25 -0.18 -4.87
C ILE A 122 -20.45 0.76 -4.72
N ASN A 123 -21.13 0.74 -3.57
CA ASN A 123 -22.26 1.64 -3.29
C ASN A 123 -21.83 3.11 -3.30
N TRP A 124 -20.65 3.42 -2.76
CA TRP A 124 -20.10 4.77 -2.79
C TRP A 124 -19.80 5.21 -4.23
N LEU A 125 -19.15 4.36 -5.03
CA LEU A 125 -18.87 4.63 -6.45
C LEU A 125 -20.16 4.91 -7.22
N ALA A 126 -21.18 4.06 -7.07
CA ALA A 126 -22.49 4.26 -7.71
C ALA A 126 -23.14 5.60 -7.35
N GLU A 127 -23.03 6.02 -6.08
CA GLU A 127 -23.56 7.32 -5.66
C GLU A 127 -22.79 8.49 -6.26
N ARG A 128 -21.45 8.40 -6.31
CA ARG A 128 -20.57 9.44 -6.86
C ARG A 128 -20.75 9.59 -8.37
N GLU A 129 -20.83 8.48 -9.11
CA GLU A 129 -21.05 8.49 -10.55
C GLU A 129 -22.38 9.16 -10.89
N LYS A 130 -23.47 8.78 -10.21
CA LYS A 130 -24.80 9.39 -10.40
C LYS A 130 -24.80 10.91 -10.20
N LYS A 131 -23.98 11.40 -9.27
CA LYS A 131 -23.84 12.83 -8.96
C LYS A 131 -22.82 13.53 -9.87
N LYS A 132 -22.09 12.79 -10.70
CA LYS A 132 -20.97 13.28 -11.52
C LYS A 132 -19.90 13.97 -10.68
N ASP A 133 -19.65 13.40 -9.50
CA ASP A 133 -18.66 13.90 -8.57
C ASP A 133 -17.24 13.57 -9.04
N LYS A 134 -16.29 14.47 -8.76
CA LYS A 134 -14.87 14.19 -8.92
C LYS A 134 -14.40 13.25 -7.82
N ILE A 135 -13.74 12.14 -8.17
CA ILE A 135 -13.33 11.12 -7.20
C ILE A 135 -11.83 10.85 -7.20
N PHE A 136 -11.27 10.68 -5.99
CA PHE A 136 -9.90 10.23 -5.76
C PHE A 136 -9.90 8.90 -5.02
N LEU A 137 -9.26 7.87 -5.57
CA LEU A 137 -9.04 6.59 -4.89
C LEU A 137 -7.56 6.48 -4.51
N CYS A 138 -7.26 6.10 -3.27
CA CYS A 138 -5.87 6.05 -2.80
C CYS A 138 -5.57 4.84 -1.93
N GLU A 139 -4.29 4.45 -1.84
CA GLU A 139 -3.72 3.38 -1.02
C GLU A 139 -3.69 2.01 -1.70
N ALA A 140 -4.41 1.01 -1.18
CA ALA A 140 -4.05 -0.38 -1.42
C ALA A 140 -4.61 -0.93 -2.76
N PRO A 141 -3.74 -1.33 -3.71
CA PRO A 141 -4.18 -1.85 -5.01
C PRO A 141 -5.02 -3.12 -4.87
N PHE A 142 -4.76 -3.96 -3.85
CA PHE A 142 -5.47 -5.23 -3.67
C PHE A 142 -6.96 -5.03 -3.33
N ILE A 143 -7.34 -3.96 -2.61
CA ILE A 143 -8.76 -3.68 -2.33
C ILE A 143 -9.46 -3.25 -3.62
N LEU A 144 -8.81 -2.39 -4.41
CA LEU A 144 -9.35 -1.96 -5.69
C LEU A 144 -9.50 -3.14 -6.66
N GLN A 145 -8.56 -4.07 -6.66
CA GLN A 145 -8.68 -5.30 -7.45
C GLN A 145 -9.89 -6.14 -7.03
N ARG A 146 -10.16 -6.30 -5.74
CA ARG A 146 -11.38 -7.01 -5.29
C ARG A 146 -12.66 -6.31 -5.74
N VAL A 147 -12.68 -4.98 -5.71
CA VAL A 147 -13.82 -4.18 -6.20
C VAL A 147 -14.02 -4.39 -7.70
N ILE A 148 -12.94 -4.36 -8.49
CA ILE A 148 -12.97 -4.61 -9.92
C ILE A 148 -13.48 -6.03 -10.22
N THR A 149 -12.93 -7.04 -9.55
CA THR A 149 -13.35 -8.44 -9.72
C THR A 149 -14.83 -8.62 -9.42
N GLU A 150 -15.29 -8.11 -8.28
CA GLU A 150 -16.70 -8.19 -7.89
C GLU A 150 -17.61 -7.48 -8.92
N LEU A 151 -17.23 -6.30 -9.40
CA LEU A 151 -17.98 -5.60 -10.45
C LEU A 151 -18.04 -6.41 -11.74
N LYS A 152 -16.91 -6.98 -12.19
CA LYS A 152 -16.86 -7.84 -13.38
C LYS A 152 -17.76 -9.08 -13.24
N GLU A 153 -17.75 -9.73 -12.08
CA GLU A 153 -18.60 -10.90 -11.78
C GLU A 153 -20.10 -10.54 -11.78
N GLN A 154 -20.45 -9.34 -11.29
CA GLN A 154 -21.82 -8.83 -11.31
C GLN A 154 -22.25 -8.25 -12.67
N GLY A 155 -21.34 -8.15 -13.65
CA GLY A 155 -21.57 -7.44 -14.91
C GLY A 155 -21.78 -5.93 -14.73
N GLY A 156 -21.31 -5.37 -13.61
CA GLY A 156 -21.36 -3.95 -13.28
C GLY A 156 -20.13 -3.20 -13.77
N SER A 157 -20.31 -1.91 -14.06
CA SER A 157 -19.23 -0.97 -14.38
C SER A 157 -19.67 0.44 -14.05
N PHE A 158 -18.71 1.34 -13.94
CA PHE A 158 -18.90 2.78 -13.82
C PHE A 158 -18.06 3.50 -14.87
N ASP A 159 -18.38 4.76 -15.16
CA ASP A 159 -17.60 5.64 -16.03
C ASP A 159 -17.35 7.00 -15.37
N PHE A 160 -16.18 7.15 -14.77
CA PHE A 160 -15.74 8.42 -14.18
C PHE A 160 -14.94 9.29 -15.17
N GLY A 161 -14.45 8.73 -16.27
CA GLY A 161 -13.57 9.44 -17.22
C GLY A 161 -12.46 10.25 -16.51
N GLU A 162 -12.26 11.47 -16.99
CA GLU A 162 -11.31 12.45 -16.43
C GLU A 162 -11.72 12.99 -15.03
N SER A 163 -12.88 12.59 -14.50
CA SER A 163 -13.31 12.95 -13.14
C SER A 163 -12.78 12.00 -12.08
N GLY A 164 -12.17 10.87 -12.47
CA GLY A 164 -11.52 9.94 -11.55
C GLY A 164 -10.00 10.03 -11.61
N ALA A 165 -9.35 9.87 -10.45
CA ALA A 165 -7.92 9.65 -10.35
C ALA A 165 -7.61 8.63 -9.26
N ILE A 166 -6.53 7.86 -9.47
CA ILE A 166 -6.11 6.80 -8.56
C ILE A 166 -4.63 6.95 -8.27
N VAL A 167 -4.27 6.93 -6.98
CA VAL A 167 -2.88 6.77 -6.52
C VAL A 167 -2.79 5.53 -5.66
N THR A 168 -2.27 4.44 -6.22
CA THR A 168 -1.96 3.24 -5.43
C THR A 168 -0.62 3.38 -4.72
N GLY A 169 -0.38 2.55 -3.71
CA GLY A 169 0.94 2.46 -3.08
C GLY A 169 1.06 1.22 -2.19
N GLY A 170 2.21 0.55 -2.30
CA GLY A 170 2.47 -0.73 -1.60
C GLY A 170 1.64 -1.89 -2.16
N GLY A 171 1.87 -3.11 -1.64
CA GLY A 171 1.06 -4.30 -1.98
C GLY A 171 1.38 -5.00 -3.31
N TRP A 172 2.10 -4.37 -4.25
CA TRP A 172 2.46 -4.97 -5.55
C TRP A 172 3.55 -6.06 -5.52
N LYS A 173 4.30 -6.12 -4.41
CA LYS A 173 5.55 -6.89 -4.35
C LYS A 173 5.39 -8.31 -3.78
N ASN A 174 4.17 -8.71 -3.41
CA ASN A 174 3.93 -9.95 -2.67
C ASN A 174 2.88 -10.81 -3.39
N ASN A 175 3.18 -12.11 -3.52
CA ASN A 175 2.57 -13.14 -4.39
C ASN A 175 2.99 -13.06 -5.87
N GLU A 176 4.12 -13.70 -6.24
CA GLU A 176 4.50 -13.92 -7.65
C GLU A 176 3.42 -14.65 -8.46
N ALA A 177 2.59 -15.47 -7.80
CA ALA A 177 1.49 -16.22 -8.43
C ALA A 177 0.27 -15.37 -8.81
N GLU A 178 0.08 -14.20 -8.20
CA GLU A 178 -1.08 -13.31 -8.40
C GLU A 178 -0.65 -11.88 -8.79
N LYS A 179 0.62 -11.71 -9.17
CA LYS A 179 1.18 -10.40 -9.50
C LYS A 179 0.57 -9.89 -10.80
N LEU A 180 -0.54 -9.16 -10.67
CA LEU A 180 -1.15 -8.47 -11.80
C LEU A 180 -0.18 -7.39 -12.30
N PRO A 181 0.26 -7.45 -13.57
CA PRO A 181 1.08 -6.40 -14.15
C PRO A 181 0.39 -5.05 -14.02
N HIS A 182 1.14 -3.97 -13.76
CA HIS A 182 0.57 -2.63 -13.60
C HIS A 182 -0.29 -2.23 -14.82
N ASP A 183 0.13 -2.61 -16.04
CA ASP A 183 -0.62 -2.30 -17.26
C ASP A 183 -1.95 -3.05 -17.33
N GLU A 184 -2.00 -4.30 -16.86
CA GLU A 184 -3.24 -5.06 -16.78
C GLU A 184 -4.16 -4.52 -15.69
N PHE A 185 -3.61 -4.11 -14.55
CA PHE A 185 -4.35 -3.41 -13.51
C PHE A 185 -5.02 -2.13 -14.04
N ARG A 186 -4.26 -1.29 -14.75
CA ARG A 186 -4.77 -0.04 -15.33
C ARG A 186 -5.83 -0.30 -16.39
N LYS A 187 -5.61 -1.31 -17.24
CA LYS A 187 -6.62 -1.75 -18.21
C LYS A 187 -7.91 -2.17 -17.52
N ASN A 188 -7.81 -2.96 -16.44
CA ASN A 188 -8.97 -3.37 -15.67
C ASN A 188 -9.70 -2.19 -15.01
N VAL A 189 -8.96 -1.21 -14.48
CA VAL A 189 -9.49 0.05 -13.96
C VAL A 189 -10.24 0.81 -15.06
N GLU A 190 -9.65 0.97 -16.24
CA GLU A 190 -10.24 1.69 -17.36
C GLU A 190 -11.52 0.99 -17.86
N GLU A 191 -11.48 -0.32 -18.04
CA GLU A 191 -12.63 -1.12 -18.48
C GLU A 191 -13.79 -1.11 -17.48
N THR A 192 -13.52 -1.01 -16.18
CA THR A 192 -14.51 -1.24 -15.12
C THR A 192 -15.00 0.05 -14.48
N LEU A 193 -14.15 1.08 -14.41
CA LEU A 193 -14.44 2.36 -13.77
C LEU A 193 -14.38 3.55 -14.75
N GLY A 194 -13.99 3.32 -16.02
CA GLY A 194 -13.84 4.38 -17.02
C GLY A 194 -12.72 5.38 -16.72
N ILE A 195 -11.89 5.11 -15.70
CA ILE A 195 -10.78 6.00 -15.32
C ILE A 195 -9.60 5.70 -16.27
N PRO A 196 -9.13 6.68 -17.05
CA PRO A 196 -8.04 6.45 -18.00
C PRO A 196 -6.79 5.92 -17.32
N GLY A 197 -6.05 5.01 -17.97
CA GLY A 197 -4.83 4.43 -17.39
C GLY A 197 -3.80 5.46 -16.90
N HIS A 198 -3.66 6.60 -17.60
CA HIS A 198 -2.76 7.68 -17.18
C HIS A 198 -3.20 8.41 -15.90
N MET A 199 -4.49 8.31 -15.54
CA MET A 199 -5.06 8.79 -14.27
C MET A 199 -4.87 7.78 -13.13
N CYS A 200 -4.28 6.61 -13.40
CA CYS A 200 -4.00 5.54 -12.45
C CYS A 200 -2.49 5.36 -12.27
N VAL A 201 -1.95 6.06 -11.28
CA VAL A 201 -0.51 6.11 -11.00
C VAL A 201 -0.19 5.41 -9.68
N ASP A 202 1.05 4.95 -9.54
CA ASP A 202 1.53 4.32 -8.31
C ASP A 202 2.48 5.23 -7.52
N LEU A 203 2.65 4.89 -6.24
CA LEU A 203 3.54 5.56 -5.30
C LEU A 203 4.56 4.57 -4.74
N TYR A 204 5.85 4.92 -4.88
CA TYR A 204 6.95 4.21 -4.26
C TYR A 204 7.38 4.90 -2.96
N THR A 205 7.32 4.16 -1.86
CA THR A 205 7.71 4.63 -0.51
C THR A 205 8.00 3.43 0.38
N MET A 206 8.60 3.71 1.53
CA MET A 206 8.72 2.76 2.65
C MET A 206 8.48 3.46 3.98
N CYS A 207 8.46 2.72 5.08
CA CYS A 207 8.27 3.34 6.39
C CYS A 207 9.50 4.14 6.83
N GLU A 208 10.67 3.71 6.38
CA GLU A 208 11.98 4.31 6.57
C GLU A 208 12.16 5.60 5.78
N SER A 209 11.39 5.82 4.70
CA SER A 209 11.42 7.08 3.95
C SER A 209 10.42 8.10 4.52
N ASN A 210 10.79 9.38 4.47
CA ASN A 210 9.87 10.51 4.70
C ASN A 210 9.57 11.26 3.40
N TRP A 211 10.13 10.78 2.30
CA TRP A 211 9.83 11.21 0.94
C TRP A 211 9.01 10.12 0.24
N HIS A 212 8.34 10.50 -0.84
CA HIS A 212 7.50 9.62 -1.67
C HIS A 212 7.85 9.87 -3.13
N ALA A 213 7.97 8.82 -3.94
CA ALA A 213 8.11 8.97 -5.38
C ALA A 213 6.79 8.62 -6.06
N ILE A 214 6.31 9.48 -6.96
CA ILE A 214 5.01 9.34 -7.63
C ILE A 214 5.24 9.08 -9.10
N GLN A 215 4.52 8.11 -9.66
CA GLN A 215 4.54 7.86 -11.09
C GLN A 215 4.01 9.04 -11.89
N CYS A 216 4.66 9.36 -13.00
CA CYS A 216 4.12 10.32 -13.96
C CYS A 216 3.00 9.71 -14.82
N PRO A 217 1.93 10.46 -15.14
CA PRO A 217 0.88 10.01 -16.06
C PRO A 217 1.39 9.60 -17.45
N GLU A 218 2.49 10.19 -17.91
CA GLU A 218 2.96 10.05 -19.30
C GLU A 218 3.65 8.71 -19.59
N GLY A 219 4.26 8.09 -18.57
CA GLY A 219 4.92 6.79 -18.75
C GLY A 219 5.31 6.09 -17.46
N HIS A 220 4.67 6.48 -16.34
CA HIS A 220 4.72 5.79 -15.07
C HIS A 220 6.11 5.66 -14.42
N TYR A 221 7.03 6.58 -14.73
CA TYR A 221 8.31 6.70 -14.03
C TYR A 221 8.10 7.33 -12.66
N PHE A 222 8.70 6.76 -11.62
CA PHE A 222 8.58 7.30 -10.26
C PHE A 222 9.49 8.52 -10.09
N HIS A 223 8.91 9.71 -10.05
CA HIS A 223 9.66 10.94 -9.81
C HIS A 223 10.05 11.09 -8.35
N LEU A 224 11.35 11.23 -8.12
CA LEU A 224 11.90 11.47 -6.79
C LEU A 224 11.90 12.98 -6.49
N PRO A 225 11.58 13.39 -5.25
CA PRO A 225 11.59 14.80 -4.87
C PRO A 225 13.02 15.32 -4.76
N GLN A 226 13.49 16.01 -5.81
CA GLN A 226 14.87 16.48 -5.98
C GLN A 226 15.45 17.27 -4.80
N SER A 227 14.65 18.15 -4.20
CA SER A 227 15.12 19.02 -3.12
C SER A 227 15.08 18.33 -1.75
N VAL A 228 14.75 17.04 -1.72
CA VAL A 228 14.49 16.29 -0.49
C VAL A 228 15.39 15.07 -0.41
N VAL A 229 15.35 14.19 -1.41
CA VAL A 229 16.08 12.92 -1.33
C VAL A 229 17.32 12.95 -2.20
N TYR A 230 18.42 12.37 -1.69
CA TYR A 230 19.59 12.04 -2.50
C TYR A 230 19.59 10.54 -2.84
N PRO A 231 19.12 10.13 -4.04
CA PRO A 231 19.03 8.74 -4.45
C PRO A 231 20.35 8.21 -5.01
N MET A 232 20.61 6.93 -4.82
CA MET A 232 21.74 6.20 -5.37
C MET A 232 21.30 4.79 -5.79
N VAL A 233 22.01 4.23 -6.76
CA VAL A 233 21.97 2.80 -7.07
C VAL A 233 23.33 2.24 -6.75
N LEU A 234 23.39 1.12 -6.03
CA LEU A 234 24.64 0.51 -5.56
C LEU A 234 24.87 -0.85 -6.22
N ASP A 235 26.14 -1.15 -6.50
CA ASP A 235 26.58 -2.48 -6.91
C ASP A 235 26.62 -3.48 -5.73
N GLU A 236 27.02 -4.72 -5.99
CA GLU A 236 27.19 -5.77 -4.98
C GLU A 236 28.24 -5.45 -3.90
N ASN A 237 29.16 -4.53 -4.18
CA ASN A 237 30.20 -4.05 -3.27
C ASN A 237 29.82 -2.75 -2.56
N LEU A 238 28.53 -2.35 -2.65
CA LEU A 238 27.96 -1.12 -2.11
C LEU A 238 28.59 0.17 -2.67
N LYS A 239 29.10 0.13 -3.90
CA LYS A 239 29.62 1.31 -4.61
C LYS A 239 28.54 1.92 -5.50
N PRO A 240 28.47 3.26 -5.61
CA PRO A 240 27.52 3.91 -6.52
C PRO A 240 27.74 3.50 -7.98
N LEU A 241 26.64 3.18 -8.65
CA LEU A 241 26.55 2.96 -10.09
C LEU A 241 26.09 4.24 -10.81
N PRO A 242 26.45 4.42 -12.09
CA PRO A 242 25.94 5.53 -12.89
C PRO A 242 24.44 5.37 -13.18
N TYR A 243 23.82 6.46 -13.64
CA TYR A 243 22.43 6.43 -14.11
C TYR A 243 22.24 5.43 -15.26
N GLY A 244 21.08 4.79 -15.31
CA GLY A 244 20.72 3.78 -16.30
C GLY A 244 21.17 2.36 -15.96
N GLU A 245 22.01 2.16 -14.94
CA GLU A 245 22.39 0.83 -14.46
C GLU A 245 21.45 0.32 -13.36
N ALA A 246 21.22 -0.99 -13.35
CA ALA A 246 20.38 -1.66 -12.36
C ALA A 246 21.20 -2.10 -11.16
N GLY A 247 20.69 -1.85 -9.95
CA GLY A 247 21.36 -2.25 -8.72
C GLY A 247 20.51 -1.97 -7.50
N ARG A 248 21.12 -2.11 -6.32
CA ARG A 248 20.42 -1.94 -5.03
C ARG A 248 20.10 -0.47 -4.79
N PHE A 249 18.83 -0.14 -4.58
CA PHE A 249 18.43 1.23 -4.30
C PHE A 249 18.87 1.65 -2.90
N ALA A 250 19.49 2.82 -2.82
CA ALA A 250 19.88 3.47 -1.57
C ALA A 250 19.56 4.95 -1.64
N PHE A 251 19.39 5.58 -0.48
CA PHE A 251 19.12 7.02 -0.44
C PHE A 251 19.58 7.66 0.86
N VAL A 252 19.77 8.98 0.82
CA VAL A 252 19.88 9.83 2.00
C VAL A 252 18.61 10.69 2.10
N ASP A 253 17.91 10.54 3.22
CA ASP A 253 16.72 11.30 3.60
C ASP A 253 17.07 12.31 4.72
N PRO A 254 17.27 13.59 4.37
CA PRO A 254 17.60 14.65 5.33
C PRO A 254 16.40 15.09 6.17
N LEU A 255 15.19 14.57 5.93
CA LEU A 255 13.99 14.96 6.69
C LEU A 255 13.89 14.24 8.04
N ALA A 256 14.59 13.10 8.18
CA ALA A 256 14.60 12.30 9.40
C ALA A 256 15.41 12.99 10.51
N ASN A 257 14.71 13.51 11.52
CA ASN A 257 15.35 13.99 12.75
C ASN A 257 15.47 12.89 13.82
N SER A 258 14.68 11.82 13.70
CA SER A 258 14.52 10.79 14.74
C SER A 258 15.32 9.50 14.49
N TYR A 259 15.91 9.36 13.32
CA TYR A 259 16.79 8.23 12.95
C TYR A 259 17.73 8.64 11.80
N PRO A 260 18.86 7.94 11.59
CA PRO A 260 19.72 8.19 10.43
C PRO A 260 18.98 7.93 9.12
N GLY A 261 18.86 8.95 8.28
CA GLY A 261 18.15 8.86 6.99
C GLY A 261 18.93 8.22 5.85
N ALA A 262 20.12 7.65 6.10
CA ALA A 262 20.89 6.92 5.10
C ALA A 262 20.42 5.46 5.08
N ILE A 263 19.70 5.06 4.04
CA ILE A 263 19.04 3.76 3.95
C ILE A 263 19.51 3.03 2.69
N ILE A 264 19.89 1.76 2.85
CA ILE A 264 20.05 0.81 1.75
C ILE A 264 18.82 -0.09 1.79
N THR A 265 18.11 -0.17 0.67
CA THR A 265 16.86 -0.92 0.58
C THR A 265 17.12 -2.35 0.12
N GLY A 266 16.10 -3.21 0.26
CA GLY A 266 16.07 -4.52 -0.38
C GLY A 266 15.53 -4.48 -1.81
N ASP A 267 15.44 -3.31 -2.43
CA ASP A 267 14.89 -3.14 -3.78
C ASP A 267 15.99 -3.00 -4.84
N ILE A 268 15.76 -3.60 -6.00
CA ILE A 268 16.55 -3.43 -7.23
C ILE A 268 15.80 -2.48 -8.15
N VAL A 269 16.47 -1.41 -8.57
CA VAL A 269 15.91 -0.37 -9.43
C VAL A 269 16.91 0.05 -10.50
N LYS A 270 16.42 0.73 -11.53
CA LYS A 270 17.23 1.62 -12.35
C LYS A 270 16.84 3.06 -12.08
N LEU A 271 17.85 3.89 -11.87
CA LEU A 271 17.70 5.32 -11.65
C LEU A 271 18.14 6.06 -12.91
N HIS A 272 17.34 7.01 -13.37
CA HIS A 272 17.67 7.95 -14.44
C HIS A 272 17.81 9.35 -13.86
N ASP A 273 18.66 10.18 -14.45
CA ASP A 273 18.86 11.58 -14.04
C ASP A 273 17.76 12.51 -14.52
N HIS A 274 17.05 12.12 -15.58
CA HIS A 274 15.87 12.80 -16.11
C HIS A 274 14.82 11.77 -16.54
N CYS A 275 13.55 12.19 -16.54
CA CYS A 275 12.47 11.37 -17.05
C CYS A 275 12.53 11.31 -18.59
N PRO A 276 12.48 10.12 -19.22
CA PRO A 276 12.57 10.01 -20.68
C PRO A 276 11.26 10.39 -21.40
N VAL A 277 10.14 10.49 -20.66
CA VAL A 277 8.79 10.68 -21.23
C VAL A 277 8.14 12.01 -20.84
N CYS A 278 8.69 12.73 -19.86
CA CYS A 278 8.15 14.03 -19.46
C CYS A 278 9.25 15.03 -19.08
N GLY A 279 8.93 16.32 -19.14
CA GLY A 279 9.89 17.41 -18.86
C GLY A 279 10.03 17.79 -17.39
N ARG A 280 9.44 17.03 -16.45
CA ARG A 280 9.57 17.32 -15.02
C ARG A 280 11.04 17.11 -14.62
N PRO A 281 11.63 18.04 -13.85
CA PRO A 281 13.03 17.95 -13.52
C PRO A 281 13.29 16.73 -12.61
N GLY A 282 14.57 16.38 -12.48
CA GLY A 282 15.06 15.48 -11.44
C GLY A 282 15.08 14.00 -11.78
N PRO A 283 15.67 13.21 -10.88
CA PRO A 283 15.86 11.81 -11.13
C PRO A 283 14.55 11.04 -10.99
N VAL A 284 14.46 9.95 -11.74
CA VAL A 284 13.31 9.05 -11.74
C VAL A 284 13.74 7.60 -11.61
N LEU A 285 12.89 6.76 -11.02
CA LEU A 285 13.03 5.30 -11.10
C LEU A 285 12.21 4.77 -12.28
N GLU A 286 12.69 3.70 -12.92
CA GLU A 286 11.86 2.92 -13.85
C GLU A 286 10.59 2.38 -13.14
N PRO A 287 9.49 2.16 -13.88
CA PRO A 287 8.26 1.62 -13.31
C PRO A 287 8.44 0.24 -12.64
N ASP A 288 9.38 -0.55 -13.16
CA ASP A 288 9.67 -1.90 -12.68
C ASP A 288 10.65 -1.89 -11.50
N VAL A 289 10.09 -1.97 -10.28
CA VAL A 289 10.85 -2.11 -9.04
C VAL A 289 10.77 -3.56 -8.54
N HIS A 290 11.92 -4.20 -8.40
CA HIS A 290 12.02 -5.59 -7.93
C HIS A 290 12.57 -5.66 -6.51
N ARG A 291 12.29 -6.76 -5.80
CA ARG A 291 12.98 -7.10 -4.54
C ARG A 291 14.24 -7.90 -4.88
N ALA A 292 15.36 -7.60 -4.23
CA ALA A 292 16.56 -8.43 -4.37
C ALA A 292 16.30 -9.84 -3.81
N THR A 293 16.90 -10.85 -4.43
CA THR A 293 16.73 -12.25 -4.01
C THR A 293 17.21 -12.44 -2.57
N GLY A 294 16.39 -13.10 -1.75
CA GLY A 294 16.68 -13.33 -0.33
C GLY A 294 16.33 -12.16 0.60
N GLU A 295 15.89 -11.01 0.06
CA GLU A 295 15.27 -9.95 0.84
C GLU A 295 13.80 -10.27 1.12
N GLU A 296 13.31 -9.90 2.28
CA GLU A 296 12.01 -10.33 2.75
C GLU A 296 10.83 -9.63 2.06
N MET A 297 9.80 -10.40 1.68
CA MET A 297 8.51 -9.89 1.18
C MET A 297 7.55 -9.55 2.34
N ARG A 298 7.75 -8.40 3.03
CA ARG A 298 6.82 -7.89 4.07
C ARG A 298 6.67 -6.35 4.04
N GLY A 299 5.52 -5.83 4.52
CA GLY A 299 5.24 -4.39 4.62
C GLY A 299 3.80 -4.07 5.11
N CYS A 300 3.54 -2.84 5.55
CA CYS A 300 2.24 -2.45 6.15
C CYS A 300 1.00 -2.78 5.30
N ALA A 301 1.08 -2.64 3.96
CA ALA A 301 -0.05 -2.97 3.09
C ALA A 301 -0.40 -4.46 3.12
N GLU A 302 0.60 -5.33 3.26
CA GLU A 302 0.41 -6.77 3.40
C GLU A 302 -0.24 -7.12 4.74
N GLU A 303 0.13 -6.43 5.83
CA GLU A 303 -0.51 -6.62 7.13
C GLU A 303 -2.00 -6.30 7.08
N VAL A 304 -2.36 -5.21 6.40
CA VAL A 304 -3.76 -4.85 6.19
C VAL A 304 -4.46 -5.93 5.35
N ARG A 305 -3.80 -6.47 4.32
CA ARG A 305 -4.35 -7.54 3.49
C ARG A 305 -4.60 -8.82 4.30
N GLN A 306 -3.63 -9.29 5.07
CA GLN A 306 -3.76 -10.49 5.92
C GLN A 306 -4.86 -10.33 6.96
N LEU A 307 -4.96 -9.14 7.56
CA LEU A 307 -6.03 -8.81 8.48
C LEU A 307 -7.42 -8.84 7.82
N MET A 308 -7.50 -8.54 6.53
CA MET A 308 -8.75 -8.67 5.75
C MET A 308 -9.05 -10.11 5.33
N ASP A 309 -8.01 -10.91 5.08
CA ASP A 309 -8.10 -12.28 4.57
C ASP A 309 -8.21 -13.34 5.65
N SER A 310 -8.03 -12.98 6.92
CA SER A 310 -8.26 -13.89 8.04
C SER A 310 -9.73 -14.28 8.10
N ASP A 311 -10.10 -15.35 7.40
CA ASP A 311 -11.42 -15.95 7.42
C ASP A 311 -11.60 -16.71 8.74
N GLY A 312 -12.51 -16.23 9.59
CA GLY A 312 -12.82 -16.90 10.86
C GLY A 312 -13.39 -18.32 10.70
N SER A 313 -13.77 -18.74 9.49
CA SER A 313 -14.43 -20.03 9.22
C SER A 313 -13.50 -21.24 9.24
N GLU A 314 -12.31 -21.19 8.64
CA GLU A 314 -11.33 -22.31 8.71
C GLU A 314 -10.82 -22.50 10.14
N MET A 315 -10.70 -21.42 10.91
CA MET A 315 -10.25 -21.48 12.29
C MET A 315 -11.31 -21.95 13.28
N ILE A 316 -12.60 -21.59 13.09
CA ILE A 316 -13.69 -22.18 13.89
C ILE A 316 -13.76 -23.68 13.62
N HIS A 317 -13.57 -24.12 12.37
CA HIS A 317 -13.42 -25.53 12.05
C HIS A 317 -12.28 -26.17 12.85
N ASP A 318 -11.07 -25.60 12.84
CA ASP A 318 -9.93 -26.15 13.59
C ASP A 318 -10.12 -26.12 15.12
N MET A 319 -10.82 -25.11 15.64
CA MET A 319 -11.09 -24.96 17.08
C MET A 319 -12.21 -25.88 17.57
N VAL A 320 -13.17 -26.22 16.70
CA VAL A 320 -14.27 -27.17 16.96
C VAL A 320 -13.83 -28.61 16.71
N CYS A 321 -12.97 -28.86 15.72
CA CYS A 321 -12.57 -30.19 15.29
C CYS A 321 -11.29 -30.74 15.94
N ALA A 322 -10.59 -29.98 16.79
CA ALA A 322 -9.43 -30.47 17.55
C ALA A 322 -9.64 -30.47 19.08
N PRO A 323 -10.35 -31.48 19.65
CA PRO A 323 -10.48 -31.62 21.10
C PRO A 323 -9.24 -32.25 21.79
N ASP A 324 -8.24 -32.75 21.05
CA ASP A 324 -7.13 -33.50 21.64
C ASP A 324 -5.77 -33.15 21.02
N ARG A 325 -4.91 -32.48 21.81
CA ARG A 325 -3.55 -32.08 21.44
C ARG A 325 -2.51 -33.21 21.51
N SER A 326 -2.90 -34.46 21.78
CA SER A 326 -1.95 -35.59 21.85
C SER A 326 -1.75 -36.32 20.51
N ARG A 327 -2.49 -35.94 19.45
CA ARG A 327 -2.33 -36.50 18.10
C ARG A 327 -2.28 -35.41 17.03
N MET A 328 -1.16 -34.70 16.93
CA MET A 328 -0.73 -34.12 15.65
C MET A 328 0.31 -35.07 15.02
N PRO A 329 -0.04 -35.94 14.06
CA PRO A 329 0.94 -36.60 13.23
C PRO A 329 1.25 -35.71 12.00
N LEU A 330 2.49 -35.22 11.94
CA LEU A 330 3.33 -35.22 10.72
C LEU A 330 2.86 -34.57 9.39
N MET A 331 1.75 -33.83 9.32
CA MET A 331 1.29 -33.24 8.05
C MET A 331 1.87 -31.86 7.67
N LEU A 332 2.79 -31.29 8.47
CA LEU A 332 3.50 -30.04 8.12
C LEU A 332 4.96 -30.23 7.71
N MET A 333 5.43 -31.47 7.55
CA MET A 333 6.80 -31.76 7.08
C MET A 333 6.90 -32.39 5.68
N LYS A 334 5.79 -32.55 4.93
CA LYS A 334 5.82 -33.18 3.60
C LYS A 334 5.67 -32.27 2.37
N LYS A 335 5.52 -30.94 2.52
CA LYS A 335 5.51 -30.01 1.37
C LYS A 335 6.87 -29.36 1.06
N LYS A 336 7.96 -29.87 1.65
CA LYS A 336 9.35 -29.45 1.35
C LYS A 336 10.21 -30.54 0.71
N ALA A 337 9.58 -31.62 0.24
CA ALA A 337 10.22 -32.65 -0.54
C ALA A 337 9.21 -33.14 -1.58
N GLU A 338 9.19 -32.46 -2.73
CA GLU A 338 8.65 -32.84 -4.06
C GLU A 338 8.11 -31.57 -4.75
N GLY A 339 8.87 -31.08 -5.74
CA GLY A 339 8.58 -29.91 -6.56
C GLY A 339 9.80 -29.00 -6.68
#